data_AF-A0A7L0GKT3-F1
#
_entry.id   AF-A0A7L0GKT3-F1
#
_cell.length_a   1.000
_cell.length_b   1.000
_cell.length_c   1.000
_cell.angle_alpha   90.00
_cell.angle_beta   90.00
_cell.angle_gamma   90.00
#
_symmetry.space_group_name_H-M   'P 1'
#
loop_
_entity.id
_entity.type
_entity.pdbx_description
1 polymer ?
#
loop_
_entity_poly.entity_id
_entity_poly.type
_entity_poly.pdbx_seq_one_letter_code
_entity_poly.pdbx_strand_id
1 'polypeptide(L)'
;MEVRHDWLSSSPHEGFEQMRLKSRPREPSPSLTRVGANFYSTVKQQDYSASVWLRRKDKLEHSQQRCIVIFALVCCFAILVALIFSAVDIMGEDEDGLSEKNCQNNCRVALVENIPEGINYSDSAPSHLSLFQGWMNLLNMAEKSVDIVSSQWDLNHSHPSACQGQRLFEKLLELASRNIEIKLVSDILPVESKVLNDLKTKGAEVLYMNMSAYNEGRLQSSFWIVDKQHVYIGSASLDWRSLGQMKELGVIVYNCSCLVLDLQRIFALYSSLRYKNKIPPSWSKRLYGVYDTQNKLTLQLNETKSEAFVSNSPKLFCPKDRVLDIEAIYSVIDDAKQFVYIAVMDYLPIVIDTNAKRYWPYLDGKIREALVLRSIKVRLLISFSRDTDPLTFNFVSSLKAICTEVPSCSLKVKFFDLEEESACFLKEQKNTSLPKLNRNKYMVTDGAAYIGNFDWVGNAFTQNAGAGLVINQADAGNSTSIIKQLKAVFERDWYSHYAKSLQPTKIPNCFNHKLNKATSNKTAMSNVN
;
A
#
# COMPACT_ATOMS: atom_id res chain seq x y z
N MET A 1 -11.81 40.48 -35.58
CA MET A 1 -10.44 40.02 -35.25
C MET A 1 -10.53 38.66 -34.54
N GLU A 2 -10.70 37.53 -35.21
CA GLU A 2 -10.35 37.16 -36.60
C GLU A 2 -8.86 37.22 -36.95
N VAL A 3 -8.32 36.36 -37.82
CA VAL A 3 -8.70 34.97 -38.22
C VAL A 3 -7.56 34.38 -39.10
N ARG A 4 -7.40 33.05 -39.15
CA ARG A 4 -6.61 32.31 -40.18
C ARG A 4 -5.09 32.61 -40.25
N HIS A 5 -4.31 31.93 -41.10
CA HIS A 5 -4.06 30.48 -41.33
C HIS A 5 -2.84 30.40 -42.29
N ASP A 6 -2.08 29.30 -42.22
CA ASP A 6 -1.39 28.61 -43.33
C ASP A 6 -0.27 29.21 -44.23
N TRP A 7 0.86 28.46 -44.24
CA TRP A 7 1.61 27.92 -45.40
C TRP A 7 2.45 28.79 -46.36
N LEU A 8 3.72 28.34 -46.54
CA LEU A 8 4.62 28.49 -47.71
C LEU A 8 5.12 29.91 -48.10
N SER A 9 6.18 30.11 -48.91
CA SER A 9 7.48 29.39 -49.06
C SER A 9 8.40 30.12 -50.05
N SER A 10 9.71 30.24 -49.78
CA SER A 10 10.75 30.43 -50.82
C SER A 10 12.18 30.18 -50.30
N SER A 11 12.98 29.45 -51.07
CA SER A 11 14.46 29.41 -50.99
C SER A 11 15.05 30.31 -52.11
N PRO A 12 16.38 30.39 -52.40
CA PRO A 12 17.15 29.29 -53.02
C PRO A 12 18.66 29.19 -52.60
N HIS A 13 19.41 28.31 -53.30
CA HIS A 13 20.88 28.04 -53.25
C HIS A 13 21.39 27.29 -51.98
N GLU A 14 22.28 26.29 -52.04
CA GLU A 14 22.98 25.53 -53.11
C GLU A 14 23.42 24.16 -52.51
N GLY A 15 23.77 23.08 -53.22
CA GLY A 15 23.76 22.74 -54.66
C GLY A 15 24.36 21.35 -54.93
N PHE A 16 23.76 20.57 -55.86
CA PHE A 16 24.16 19.28 -56.48
C PHE A 16 24.42 18.02 -55.58
N GLU A 17 23.83 16.82 -55.76
CA GLU A 17 23.36 15.98 -56.91
C GLU A 17 24.47 15.10 -57.56
N GLN A 18 24.25 13.96 -58.29
CA GLN A 18 23.12 13.03 -58.61
C GLN A 18 23.77 11.67 -59.09
N MET A 19 23.13 10.52 -59.40
CA MET A 19 21.75 9.97 -59.36
C MET A 19 21.80 8.42 -59.12
N ARG A 20 20.97 7.58 -59.79
CA ARG A 20 20.86 6.11 -59.59
C ARG A 20 20.14 5.42 -60.78
N LEU A 21 20.54 4.19 -61.18
CA LEU A 21 19.81 3.25 -62.10
C LEU A 21 19.74 3.70 -63.61
N LYS A 22 19.51 2.87 -64.66
CA LYS A 22 18.95 1.49 -64.82
C LYS A 22 19.27 0.88 -66.23
N SER A 23 19.14 -0.46 -66.39
CA SER A 23 18.85 -1.28 -67.62
C SER A 23 19.83 -1.46 -68.83
N ARG A 24 20.13 -2.75 -69.14
CA ARG A 24 20.24 -3.56 -70.43
C ARG A 24 20.42 -2.87 -71.83
N PRO A 25 20.94 -3.56 -72.90
CA PRO A 25 21.42 -4.97 -73.06
C PRO A 25 22.74 -5.21 -73.90
N ARG A 26 23.12 -6.51 -74.06
CA ARG A 26 23.90 -7.23 -75.12
C ARG A 26 24.85 -6.54 -76.14
N GLU A 27 26.09 -7.09 -76.24
CA GLU A 27 26.89 -7.49 -77.45
C GLU A 27 27.19 -6.48 -78.61
N PRO A 28 28.29 -6.61 -79.40
CA PRO A 28 28.95 -7.85 -79.86
C PRO A 28 30.51 -7.87 -79.90
N SER A 29 31.06 -8.97 -80.44
CA SER A 29 32.45 -9.18 -80.94
C SER A 29 32.52 -8.85 -82.47
N PRO A 30 33.57 -9.16 -83.29
CA PRO A 30 34.86 -9.87 -83.06
C PRO A 30 36.11 -9.28 -83.81
N SER A 31 37.24 -10.00 -83.82
CA SER A 31 38.23 -10.01 -84.95
C SER A 31 39.13 -11.27 -84.93
N LEU A 32 39.77 -11.64 -86.06
CA LEU A 32 40.57 -12.87 -86.25
C LEU A 32 42.01 -12.56 -86.73
N THR A 33 42.97 -13.46 -86.42
CA THR A 33 43.86 -14.21 -87.38
C THR A 33 44.74 -15.23 -86.60
N ARG A 34 44.92 -16.50 -87.02
CA ARG A 34 45.88 -17.06 -88.01
C ARG A 34 47.35 -16.69 -87.68
N VAL A 35 48.37 -17.57 -87.64
CA VAL A 35 48.72 -18.84 -88.36
C VAL A 35 49.65 -19.70 -87.46
N GLY A 36 49.81 -21.01 -87.70
CA GLY A 36 51.02 -21.76 -87.31
C GLY A 36 50.82 -23.22 -86.86
N ALA A 37 51.78 -24.11 -87.17
CA ALA A 37 51.77 -25.52 -86.77
C ALA A 37 53.15 -25.98 -86.27
N ASN A 38 53.20 -26.99 -85.38
CA ASN A 38 54.15 -28.12 -85.43
C ASN A 38 53.91 -29.15 -84.30
N PHE A 39 54.72 -30.22 -84.26
CA PHE A 39 54.39 -31.54 -83.70
C PHE A 39 54.86 -31.84 -82.25
N TYR A 40 54.11 -32.76 -81.62
CA TYR A 40 54.44 -33.74 -80.56
C TYR A 40 54.99 -33.40 -79.17
N SER A 41 54.24 -33.92 -78.17
CA SER A 41 54.68 -34.43 -76.85
C SER A 41 55.17 -33.38 -75.83
N THR A 42 54.84 -33.46 -74.54
CA THR A 42 54.68 -34.64 -73.66
C THR A 42 53.62 -34.43 -72.55
N VAL A 43 53.26 -35.54 -71.89
CA VAL A 43 52.71 -35.71 -70.52
C VAL A 43 52.10 -34.48 -69.83
N LYS A 44 50.79 -34.56 -69.51
CA LYS A 44 50.21 -33.81 -68.37
C LYS A 44 49.34 -34.69 -67.48
N GLN A 45 49.61 -34.56 -66.18
CA GLN A 45 48.91 -35.15 -65.03
C GLN A 45 47.60 -34.39 -64.76
N GLN A 46 46.49 -35.07 -64.42
CA GLN A 46 45.19 -34.42 -64.15
C GLN A 46 44.33 -35.12 -63.06
N ASP A 47 44.38 -34.60 -61.84
CA ASP A 47 43.26 -33.96 -61.12
C ASP A 47 41.92 -34.71 -60.86
N TYR A 48 41.87 -36.04 -60.90
CA TYR A 48 40.62 -36.78 -60.62
C TYR A 48 40.24 -36.97 -59.12
N SER A 49 41.10 -36.66 -58.15
CA SER A 49 40.82 -36.93 -56.71
C SER A 49 40.19 -35.77 -55.94
N ALA A 50 40.59 -34.52 -56.21
CA ALA A 50 40.22 -33.36 -55.38
C ALA A 50 38.73 -33.00 -55.45
N SER A 51 38.14 -33.06 -56.65
CA SER A 51 36.74 -32.67 -56.90
C SER A 51 35.71 -33.57 -56.21
N VAL A 52 36.00 -34.87 -56.07
CA VAL A 52 35.13 -35.83 -55.36
C VAL A 52 35.22 -35.65 -53.85
N TRP A 53 36.40 -35.30 -53.33
CA TRP A 53 36.63 -35.11 -51.89
C TRP A 53 35.95 -33.84 -51.38
N LEU A 54 36.11 -32.71 -52.08
CA LEU A 54 35.41 -31.44 -51.79
C LEU A 54 33.89 -31.65 -51.78
N ARG A 55 33.33 -32.28 -52.82
CA ARG A 55 31.88 -32.49 -52.96
C ARG A 55 31.27 -33.42 -51.90
N ARG A 56 32.08 -34.23 -51.20
CA ARG A 56 31.66 -34.96 -49.98
C ARG A 56 31.76 -34.08 -48.73
N LYS A 57 32.83 -33.30 -48.61
CA LYS A 57 33.05 -32.36 -47.49
C LYS A 57 31.92 -31.32 -47.42
N ASP A 58 31.58 -30.68 -48.54
CA ASP A 58 30.47 -29.71 -48.64
C ASP A 58 29.14 -30.29 -48.12
N LYS A 59 28.81 -31.54 -48.50
CA LYS A 59 27.59 -32.22 -48.05
C LYS A 59 27.63 -32.58 -46.57
N LEU A 60 28.80 -32.90 -46.01
CA LEU A 60 28.95 -33.21 -44.60
C LEU A 60 28.82 -31.95 -43.74
N GLU A 61 29.52 -30.88 -44.14
CA GLU A 61 29.47 -29.57 -43.47
C GLU A 61 28.07 -28.96 -43.54
N HIS A 62 27.40 -29.03 -44.70
CA HIS A 62 26.02 -28.54 -44.84
C HIS A 62 24.99 -29.39 -44.06
N SER A 63 25.32 -30.65 -43.74
CA SER A 63 24.52 -31.48 -42.82
C SER A 63 24.77 -31.07 -41.36
N GLN A 64 26.04 -30.92 -40.96
CA GLN A 64 26.41 -30.47 -39.62
C GLN A 64 25.89 -29.06 -39.30
N GLN A 65 25.94 -28.13 -40.26
CA GLN A 65 25.33 -26.80 -40.14
C GLN A 65 23.82 -26.87 -39.83
N ARG A 66 23.08 -27.77 -40.50
CA ARG A 66 21.65 -27.97 -40.22
C ARG A 66 21.42 -28.52 -38.81
N CYS A 67 22.21 -29.50 -38.37
CA CYS A 67 22.14 -30.01 -37.00
C CYS A 67 22.48 -28.93 -35.95
N ILE A 68 23.49 -28.10 -36.19
CA ILE A 68 23.87 -26.97 -35.31
C ILE A 68 22.74 -25.94 -35.24
N VAL A 69 22.12 -25.57 -36.38
CA VAL A 69 20.99 -24.63 -36.41
C VAL A 69 19.76 -25.20 -35.70
N ILE A 70 19.45 -26.49 -35.89
CA ILE A 70 18.34 -27.15 -35.18
C ILE A 70 18.63 -27.21 -33.67
N PHE A 71 19.84 -27.58 -33.25
CA PHE A 71 20.21 -27.61 -31.84
C PHE A 71 20.17 -26.21 -31.21
N ALA A 72 20.68 -25.19 -31.90
CA ALA A 72 20.58 -23.80 -31.46
C ALA A 72 19.12 -23.32 -31.35
N LEU A 73 18.24 -23.68 -32.30
CA LEU A 73 16.81 -23.38 -32.21
C LEU A 73 16.13 -24.10 -31.03
N VAL A 74 16.48 -25.36 -30.75
CA VAL A 74 15.97 -26.10 -29.59
C VAL A 74 16.48 -25.50 -28.28
N CYS A 75 17.75 -25.09 -28.19
CA CYS A 75 18.29 -24.38 -27.03
C CYS A 75 17.63 -23.01 -26.85
N CYS A 76 17.45 -22.22 -27.92
CA CYS A 76 16.73 -20.95 -27.86
C CYS A 76 15.26 -21.14 -27.45
N PHE A 77 14.59 -22.18 -27.93
CA PHE A 77 13.23 -22.51 -27.51
C PHE A 77 13.19 -22.96 -26.04
N ALA A 78 14.12 -23.79 -25.58
CA ALA A 78 14.21 -24.20 -24.18
C ALA A 78 14.52 -23.03 -23.24
N ILE A 79 15.41 -22.11 -23.64
CA ILE A 79 15.69 -20.85 -22.92
C ILE A 79 14.45 -19.96 -22.92
N LEU A 80 13.75 -19.81 -24.05
CA LEU A 80 12.55 -18.97 -24.15
C LEU A 80 11.38 -19.55 -23.34
N VAL A 81 11.24 -20.88 -23.29
CA VAL A 81 10.30 -21.59 -22.42
C VAL A 81 10.68 -21.44 -20.95
N ALA A 82 11.96 -21.58 -20.59
CA ALA A 82 12.44 -21.35 -19.22
C ALA A 82 12.26 -19.89 -18.77
N LEU A 83 12.46 -18.92 -19.67
CA LEU A 83 12.18 -17.51 -19.44
C LEU A 83 10.67 -17.25 -19.32
N ILE A 84 9.82 -17.93 -20.08
CA ILE A 84 8.36 -17.87 -19.89
C ILE A 84 7.98 -18.44 -18.51
N PHE A 85 8.49 -19.61 -18.11
CA PHE A 85 8.24 -20.19 -16.79
C PHE A 85 8.91 -19.45 -15.62
N SER A 86 9.86 -18.54 -15.91
CA SER A 86 10.47 -17.63 -14.90
C SER A 86 9.84 -16.23 -14.89
N ALA A 87 9.13 -15.83 -15.96
CA ALA A 87 8.38 -14.58 -16.05
C ALA A 87 6.89 -14.76 -15.68
N VAL A 88 6.37 -15.98 -15.84
CA VAL A 88 5.22 -16.47 -15.08
C VAL A 88 5.74 -16.78 -13.68
N ASP A 89 5.75 -15.76 -12.80
CA ASP A 89 6.02 -15.93 -11.37
C ASP A 89 5.17 -17.10 -10.83
N ILE A 90 5.81 -18.23 -10.49
CA ILE A 90 5.17 -19.36 -9.80
C ILE A 90 5.05 -19.02 -8.31
N MET A 91 4.38 -17.90 -8.02
CA MET A 91 3.98 -17.49 -6.69
C MET A 91 2.61 -18.06 -6.38
N GLY A 92 2.60 -19.21 -5.72
CA GLY A 92 1.41 -19.88 -5.21
C GLY A 92 0.61 -20.63 -6.28
N GLU A 93 0.30 -21.88 -5.97
CA GLU A 93 -0.69 -22.67 -6.70
C GLU A 93 -2.10 -22.14 -6.42
N ASP A 94 -2.98 -22.21 -7.41
CA ASP A 94 -4.37 -21.73 -7.32
C ASP A 94 -5.29 -22.71 -6.53
N GLU A 95 -4.76 -23.36 -5.47
CA GLU A 95 -5.35 -24.56 -4.83
C GLU A 95 -6.81 -24.42 -4.34
N ASP A 96 -7.21 -23.26 -3.82
CA ASP A 96 -8.57 -23.05 -3.31
C ASP A 96 -9.61 -22.70 -4.40
N GLY A 97 -9.20 -22.55 -5.68
CA GLY A 97 -10.11 -22.26 -6.80
C GLY A 97 -10.91 -20.95 -6.68
N LEU A 98 -10.57 -20.08 -5.72
CA LEU A 98 -11.27 -18.84 -5.43
C LEU A 98 -11.03 -17.82 -6.56
N SER A 99 -12.10 -17.42 -7.22
CA SER A 99 -12.06 -16.48 -8.34
C SER A 99 -13.17 -15.44 -8.24
N GLU A 100 -13.06 -14.37 -9.03
CA GLU A 100 -14.04 -13.28 -9.16
C GLU A 100 -15.46 -13.77 -9.54
N LYS A 101 -15.59 -15.03 -10.01
CA LYS A 101 -16.85 -15.69 -10.38
C LYS A 101 -17.39 -16.67 -9.34
N ASN A 102 -16.59 -17.02 -8.33
CA ASN A 102 -16.86 -18.09 -7.36
C ASN A 102 -16.55 -17.64 -5.92
N CYS A 103 -16.89 -16.40 -5.59
CA CYS A 103 -16.62 -15.79 -4.29
C CYS A 103 -17.93 -15.40 -3.59
N GLN A 104 -17.92 -15.35 -2.25
CA GLN A 104 -19.08 -15.00 -1.44
C GLN A 104 -19.12 -13.50 -1.15
N ASN A 105 -20.30 -12.90 -1.38
CA ASN A 105 -20.61 -11.50 -1.09
C ASN A 105 -21.79 -11.31 -0.11
N ASN A 106 -22.28 -12.37 0.54
CA ASN A 106 -23.18 -12.26 1.69
C ASN A 106 -22.37 -12.37 2.99
N CYS A 107 -22.05 -11.21 3.58
CA CYS A 107 -21.03 -11.07 4.60
C CYS A 107 -21.60 -10.55 5.93
N ARG A 108 -20.91 -10.84 7.03
CA ARG A 108 -21.18 -10.22 8.34
C ARG A 108 -20.05 -9.27 8.70
N VAL A 109 -20.35 -8.13 9.31
CA VAL A 109 -19.34 -7.16 9.77
C VAL A 109 -19.53 -6.81 11.24
N ALA A 110 -18.42 -6.83 11.97
CA ALA A 110 -18.33 -6.30 13.32
C ALA A 110 -17.38 -5.08 13.31
N LEU A 111 -17.82 -3.97 13.90
CA LEU A 111 -16.88 -2.95 14.35
C LEU A 111 -16.12 -3.53 15.56
N VAL A 112 -14.80 -3.34 15.58
CA VAL A 112 -13.95 -3.73 16.72
C VAL A 112 -13.14 -2.55 17.19
N GLU A 113 -13.02 -2.38 18.50
CA GLU A 113 -12.19 -1.33 19.09
C GLU A 113 -11.48 -1.79 20.35
N ASN A 114 -10.39 -1.10 20.69
CA ASN A 114 -9.83 -1.18 22.03
C ASN A 114 -10.15 0.10 22.81
N ILE A 115 -10.58 -0.06 24.06
CA ILE A 115 -10.72 1.03 25.03
C ILE A 115 -9.69 0.78 26.14
N PRO A 116 -8.61 1.57 26.22
CA PRO A 116 -7.59 1.44 27.26
C PRO A 116 -8.13 1.43 28.69
N GLU A 117 -7.43 0.71 29.55
CA GLU A 117 -7.77 0.55 30.97
C GLU A 117 -8.01 1.91 31.65
N GLY A 118 -9.14 2.08 32.34
CA GLY A 118 -9.49 3.31 33.06
C GLY A 118 -10.02 4.47 32.21
N ILE A 119 -10.29 4.26 30.92
CA ILE A 119 -11.13 5.17 30.13
C ILE A 119 -12.59 4.81 30.34
N ASN A 120 -13.38 5.75 30.84
CA ASN A 120 -14.77 5.51 31.23
C ASN A 120 -15.72 6.36 30.36
N TYR A 121 -16.67 5.69 29.72
CA TYR A 121 -17.85 6.31 29.10
C TYR A 121 -19.08 6.02 29.98
N SER A 122 -20.21 6.68 29.71
CA SER A 122 -21.49 6.37 30.36
C SER A 122 -22.02 4.99 29.93
N ASP A 123 -22.78 4.31 30.79
CA ASP A 123 -23.34 2.98 30.50
C ASP A 123 -24.26 2.94 29.26
N SER A 124 -24.81 4.09 28.87
CA SER A 124 -25.61 4.31 27.66
C SER A 124 -24.79 4.57 26.38
N ALA A 125 -23.47 4.58 26.46
CA ALA A 125 -22.60 4.82 25.31
C ALA A 125 -22.57 3.60 24.37
N PRO A 126 -22.40 3.80 23.04
CA PRO A 126 -22.19 2.71 22.12
C PRO A 126 -20.90 1.96 22.51
N SER A 127 -21.00 0.63 22.52
CA SER A 127 -19.92 -0.30 22.83
C SER A 127 -19.94 -1.43 21.80
N HIS A 128 -18.75 -1.91 21.43
CA HIS A 128 -18.56 -2.85 20.33
C HIS A 128 -17.68 -4.03 20.77
N LEU A 129 -17.51 -5.02 19.90
CA LEU A 129 -16.67 -6.18 20.17
C LEU A 129 -15.23 -5.73 20.44
N SER A 130 -14.61 -6.19 21.53
CA SER A 130 -13.25 -5.74 21.84
C SER A 130 -12.25 -6.27 20.81
N LEU A 131 -11.21 -5.50 20.52
CA LEU A 131 -10.18 -5.87 19.54
C LEU A 131 -9.60 -7.28 19.81
N PHE A 132 -9.29 -7.57 21.07
CA PHE A 132 -8.82 -8.89 21.50
C PHE A 132 -9.84 -10.00 21.26
N GLN A 133 -11.12 -9.78 21.59
CA GLN A 133 -12.16 -10.78 21.34
C GLN A 133 -12.39 -10.99 19.84
N GLY A 134 -12.35 -9.92 19.03
CA GLY A 134 -12.45 -10.01 17.58
C GLY A 134 -11.31 -10.83 16.95
N TRP A 135 -10.06 -10.52 17.31
CA TRP A 135 -8.90 -11.27 16.84
C TRP A 135 -8.90 -12.72 17.35
N MET A 136 -9.27 -12.97 18.60
CA MET A 136 -9.42 -14.34 19.12
C MET A 136 -10.54 -15.11 18.44
N ASN A 137 -11.64 -14.47 18.04
CA ASN A 137 -12.70 -15.12 17.28
C ASN A 137 -12.18 -15.57 15.89
N LEU A 138 -11.43 -14.72 15.19
CA LEU A 138 -10.76 -15.09 13.93
C LEU A 138 -9.81 -16.28 14.13
N LEU A 139 -8.92 -16.22 15.12
CA LEU A 139 -7.96 -17.30 15.40
C LEU A 139 -8.60 -18.59 15.94
N ASN A 140 -9.82 -18.53 16.47
CA ASN A 140 -10.58 -19.72 16.88
C ASN A 140 -11.41 -20.32 15.74
N MET A 141 -11.63 -19.57 14.65
CA MET A 141 -12.27 -20.06 13.42
C MET A 141 -11.27 -20.62 12.40
N ALA A 142 -9.98 -20.35 12.56
CA ALA A 142 -8.93 -20.76 11.61
C ALA A 142 -8.79 -22.30 11.50
N GLU A 143 -9.05 -22.84 10.31
CA GLU A 143 -8.92 -24.27 9.98
C GLU A 143 -7.78 -24.57 8.98
N LYS A 144 -7.43 -23.61 8.10
CA LYS A 144 -6.44 -23.77 7.01
C LYS A 144 -5.27 -22.81 7.11
N SER A 145 -5.53 -21.49 7.13
CA SER A 145 -4.49 -20.48 6.99
C SER A 145 -4.77 -19.15 7.72
N VAL A 146 -3.69 -18.49 8.16
CA VAL A 146 -3.68 -17.19 8.85
C VAL A 146 -2.57 -16.32 8.26
N ASP A 147 -2.95 -15.43 7.35
CA ASP A 147 -2.07 -14.47 6.69
C ASP A 147 -2.17 -13.12 7.41
N ILE A 148 -1.08 -12.60 7.99
CA ILE A 148 -1.10 -11.35 8.77
C ILE A 148 -0.03 -10.37 8.28
N VAL A 149 -0.43 -9.14 8.02
CA VAL A 149 0.47 -7.99 7.87
C VAL A 149 0.41 -7.16 9.16
N SER A 150 1.57 -6.81 9.72
CA SER A 150 1.63 -5.88 10.87
C SER A 150 2.90 -5.04 10.88
N SER A 151 2.72 -3.77 11.26
CA SER A 151 3.76 -2.76 11.46
C SER A 151 4.58 -2.90 12.75
N GLN A 152 4.10 -3.69 13.73
CA GLN A 152 4.83 -4.03 14.95
C GLN A 152 4.55 -5.49 15.37
N TRP A 153 5.47 -6.07 16.13
CA TRP A 153 5.45 -7.47 16.54
C TRP A 153 5.96 -7.62 17.98
N ASP A 154 5.20 -7.06 18.93
CA ASP A 154 5.48 -7.11 20.37
C ASP A 154 4.22 -7.55 21.13
N LEU A 155 4.00 -8.86 21.22
CA LEU A 155 2.89 -9.44 22.01
C LEU A 155 3.33 -9.99 23.38
N ASN A 156 4.63 -10.25 23.56
CA ASN A 156 5.17 -11.05 24.66
C ASN A 156 6.04 -10.17 25.57
N HIS A 157 5.38 -9.37 26.41
CA HIS A 157 6.01 -8.35 27.26
C HIS A 157 5.58 -8.52 28.72
N SER A 158 6.52 -8.35 29.66
CA SER A 158 6.30 -8.55 31.11
C SER A 158 5.45 -7.47 31.81
N HIS A 159 4.57 -6.76 31.09
CA HIS A 159 3.72 -5.73 31.69
C HIS A 159 2.37 -6.33 32.12
N PRO A 160 1.78 -5.96 33.28
CA PRO A 160 0.51 -6.55 33.73
C PRO A 160 -0.64 -6.45 32.71
N SER A 161 -0.74 -5.35 31.97
CA SER A 161 -1.76 -5.17 30.92
C SER A 161 -1.44 -5.86 29.58
N ALA A 162 -0.35 -6.63 29.49
CA ALA A 162 0.04 -7.34 28.27
C ALA A 162 -0.56 -8.75 28.16
N CYS A 163 -1.33 -9.19 29.15
CA CYS A 163 -1.92 -10.53 29.22
C CYS A 163 -2.79 -10.90 27.99
N GLN A 164 -3.47 -9.92 27.38
CA GLN A 164 -4.21 -10.11 26.13
C GLN A 164 -3.27 -10.39 24.94
N GLY A 165 -2.14 -9.66 24.87
CA GLY A 165 -1.09 -9.89 23.87
C GLY A 165 -0.44 -11.26 24.03
N GLN A 166 -0.06 -11.63 25.26
CA GLN A 166 0.52 -12.94 25.55
C GLN A 166 -0.44 -14.08 25.15
N ARG A 167 -1.72 -13.99 25.50
CA ARG A 167 -2.71 -15.02 25.17
C ARG A 167 -2.99 -15.12 23.66
N LEU A 168 -2.90 -14.01 22.93
CA LEU A 168 -2.99 -13.98 21.47
C LEU A 168 -1.75 -14.66 20.83
N PHE A 169 -0.57 -14.41 21.38
CA PHE A 169 0.69 -15.05 20.96
C PHE A 169 0.68 -16.56 21.24
N GLU A 170 0.23 -16.98 22.42
CA GLU A 170 0.01 -18.39 22.76
C GLU A 170 -0.95 -19.06 21.76
N LYS A 171 -2.03 -18.39 21.34
CA LYS A 171 -2.94 -18.90 20.31
C LYS A 171 -2.27 -19.03 18.94
N LEU A 172 -1.44 -18.07 18.52
CA LEU A 172 -0.70 -18.18 17.26
C LEU A 172 0.31 -19.35 17.28
N LEU A 173 0.97 -19.59 18.42
CA LEU A 173 1.85 -20.74 18.62
C LEU A 173 1.08 -22.08 18.64
N GLU A 174 -0.14 -22.10 19.20
CA GLU A 174 -1.07 -23.25 19.16
C GLU A 174 -1.45 -23.60 17.71
N LEU A 175 -1.85 -22.61 16.91
CA LEU A 175 -2.25 -22.80 15.51
C LEU A 175 -1.08 -23.29 14.64
N ALA A 176 0.11 -22.67 14.77
CA ALA A 176 1.31 -23.12 14.07
C ALA A 176 1.64 -24.59 14.42
N SER A 177 1.47 -24.98 15.70
CA SER A 177 1.67 -26.35 16.17
C SER A 177 0.57 -27.34 15.72
N ARG A 178 -0.47 -26.89 15.01
CA ARG A 178 -1.56 -27.71 14.43
C ARG A 178 -1.44 -27.88 12.91
N ASN A 179 -0.32 -27.49 12.30
CA ASN A 179 -0.10 -27.46 10.85
C ASN A 179 -1.06 -26.52 10.08
N ILE A 180 -1.59 -25.49 10.73
CA ILE A 180 -2.29 -24.39 10.05
C ILE A 180 -1.23 -23.49 9.41
N GLU A 181 -1.42 -23.11 8.15
CA GLU A 181 -0.45 -22.29 7.42
C GLU A 181 -0.46 -20.85 7.97
N ILE A 182 0.65 -20.37 8.52
CA ILE A 182 0.75 -19.00 9.04
C ILE A 182 1.81 -18.23 8.26
N LYS A 183 1.42 -17.12 7.61
CA LYS A 183 2.33 -16.23 6.87
C LYS A 183 2.30 -14.82 7.46
N LEU A 184 3.47 -14.31 7.83
CA LEU A 184 3.62 -13.09 8.63
C LEU A 184 4.47 -12.07 7.83
N VAL A 185 3.85 -10.98 7.38
CA VAL A 185 4.54 -9.89 6.66
C VAL A 185 4.97 -8.80 7.62
N SER A 186 6.27 -8.50 7.61
CA SER A 186 6.90 -7.48 8.45
C SER A 186 7.85 -6.59 7.65
N ASP A 187 8.08 -5.38 8.14
CA ASP A 187 9.23 -4.58 7.73
C ASP A 187 10.52 -5.23 8.26
N ILE A 188 11.68 -4.81 7.73
CA ILE A 188 12.95 -5.07 8.45
C ILE A 188 12.95 -4.19 9.70
N LEU A 189 12.87 -4.83 10.86
CA LEU A 189 12.92 -4.17 12.16
C LEU A 189 14.39 -3.91 12.57
N PRO A 190 14.74 -2.77 13.19
CA PRO A 190 16.09 -2.50 13.68
C PRO A 190 16.58 -3.46 14.77
N VAL A 191 15.65 -4.16 15.42
CA VAL A 191 15.89 -5.23 16.40
C VAL A 191 14.98 -6.39 16.02
N GLU A 192 15.50 -7.62 15.98
CA GLU A 192 14.72 -8.80 15.62
C GLU A 192 13.61 -9.06 16.66
N SER A 193 12.37 -9.24 16.20
CA SER A 193 11.25 -9.55 17.09
C SER A 193 11.34 -11.00 17.57
N LYS A 194 11.44 -11.18 18.88
CA LYS A 194 11.32 -12.49 19.52
C LYS A 194 10.01 -13.20 19.12
N VAL A 195 8.90 -12.46 19.02
CA VAL A 195 7.59 -13.01 18.62
C VAL A 195 7.63 -13.59 17.20
N LEU A 196 8.26 -12.90 16.24
CA LEU A 196 8.45 -13.42 14.89
C LEU A 196 9.39 -14.64 14.87
N ASN A 197 10.48 -14.61 15.63
CA ASN A 197 11.41 -15.75 15.68
C ASN A 197 10.77 -16.97 16.34
N ASP A 198 10.10 -16.82 17.49
CA ASP A 198 9.41 -17.91 18.19
C ASP A 198 8.34 -18.56 17.27
N LEU A 199 7.52 -17.76 16.57
CA LEU A 199 6.54 -18.25 15.58
C LEU A 199 7.22 -18.96 14.39
N LYS A 200 8.33 -18.42 13.89
CA LYS A 200 9.14 -19.05 12.83
C LYS A 200 9.71 -20.40 13.25
N THR A 201 10.15 -20.56 14.50
CA THR A 201 10.58 -21.87 15.03
C THR A 201 9.44 -22.88 15.17
N LYS A 202 8.18 -22.41 15.16
CA LYS A 202 6.97 -23.24 15.12
C LYS A 202 6.43 -23.51 13.71
N GLY A 203 7.12 -23.06 12.66
CA GLY A 203 6.75 -23.32 11.26
C GLY A 203 6.00 -22.19 10.56
N ALA A 204 5.76 -21.05 11.22
CA ALA A 204 5.21 -19.88 10.54
C ALA A 204 6.21 -19.29 9.54
N GLU A 205 5.77 -18.98 8.32
CA GLU A 205 6.58 -18.29 7.34
C GLU A 205 6.65 -16.79 7.65
N VAL A 206 7.85 -16.26 7.86
CA VAL A 206 8.07 -14.82 8.02
C VAL A 206 8.63 -14.21 6.73
N LEU A 207 7.95 -13.16 6.26
CA LEU A 207 8.16 -12.45 5.01
C LEU A 207 8.64 -11.03 5.32
N TYR A 208 9.94 -10.79 5.20
CA TYR A 208 10.54 -9.49 5.47
C TYR A 208 10.63 -8.63 4.20
N MET A 209 10.00 -7.46 4.25
CA MET A 209 10.12 -6.38 3.26
C MET A 209 11.11 -5.32 3.76
N ASN A 210 11.95 -4.79 2.87
CA ASN A 210 12.86 -3.69 3.21
C ASN A 210 12.27 -2.35 2.73
N MET A 211 11.33 -1.75 3.48
CA MET A 211 10.68 -0.53 3.03
C MET A 211 11.65 0.64 2.82
N SER A 212 12.64 0.75 3.68
CA SER A 212 13.63 1.83 3.61
C SER A 212 14.51 1.76 2.37
N ALA A 213 14.73 0.57 1.78
CA ALA A 213 15.47 0.43 0.52
C ALA A 213 14.69 0.83 -0.74
N TYR A 214 13.36 0.98 -0.67
CA TYR A 214 12.54 1.38 -1.82
C TYR A 214 12.38 2.90 -1.93
N ASN A 215 12.09 3.57 -0.82
CA ASN A 215 11.73 5.00 -0.78
C ASN A 215 11.88 5.64 0.61
N GLU A 216 12.72 5.08 1.48
CA GLU A 216 12.91 5.50 2.89
C GLU A 216 11.67 5.38 3.79
N GLY A 217 10.56 4.85 3.27
CA GLY A 217 9.34 4.59 4.04
C GLY A 217 9.45 3.40 4.99
N ARG A 218 8.32 3.10 5.65
CA ARG A 218 8.12 1.98 6.58
C ARG A 218 6.84 1.21 6.26
N LEU A 219 6.73 -0.05 6.71
CA LEU A 219 5.46 -0.78 6.68
C LEU A 219 4.60 -0.31 7.87
N GLN A 220 3.54 0.44 7.60
CA GLN A 220 2.55 0.85 8.61
C GLN A 220 1.27 -0.01 8.57
N SER A 221 1.13 -0.85 7.55
CA SER A 221 -0.05 -1.71 7.35
C SER A 221 -0.42 -2.58 8.56
N SER A 222 -1.72 -2.79 8.73
CA SER A 222 -2.30 -3.81 9.60
C SER A 222 -3.59 -4.35 8.99
N PHE A 223 -3.52 -5.57 8.48
CA PHE A 223 -4.68 -6.36 8.08
C PHE A 223 -4.37 -7.85 8.19
N TRP A 224 -5.41 -8.65 8.45
CA TRP A 224 -5.30 -10.10 8.61
C TRP A 224 -6.30 -10.76 7.66
N ILE A 225 -5.94 -11.91 7.12
CA ILE A 225 -6.82 -12.78 6.33
C ILE A 225 -6.79 -14.18 6.97
N VAL A 226 -7.97 -14.78 7.16
CA VAL A 226 -8.11 -16.14 7.71
C VAL A 226 -8.95 -17.00 6.77
N ASP A 227 -8.43 -18.19 6.46
CA ASP A 227 -9.03 -19.24 5.59
C ASP A 227 -9.55 -18.73 4.24
N LYS A 228 -8.97 -17.64 3.74
CA LYS A 228 -9.38 -16.89 2.53
C LYS A 228 -10.87 -16.47 2.55
N GLN A 229 -11.48 -16.39 3.75
CA GLN A 229 -12.90 -16.13 3.98
C GLN A 229 -13.17 -14.96 4.93
N HIS A 230 -12.27 -14.69 5.88
CA HIS A 230 -12.43 -13.64 6.89
C HIS A 230 -11.31 -12.62 6.81
N VAL A 231 -11.60 -11.37 7.15
CA VAL A 231 -10.62 -10.26 7.15
C VAL A 231 -10.77 -9.39 8.40
N TYR A 232 -9.64 -8.97 8.97
CA TYR A 232 -9.54 -7.79 9.84
C TYR A 232 -8.77 -6.68 9.12
N ILE A 233 -9.19 -5.42 9.28
CA ILE A 233 -8.40 -4.24 8.90
C ILE A 233 -8.67 -3.08 9.87
N GLY A 234 -7.64 -2.35 10.28
CA GLY A 234 -7.77 -1.25 11.24
C GLY A 234 -6.45 -0.57 11.64
N SER A 235 -6.48 0.21 12.71
CA SER A 235 -5.31 0.97 13.19
C SER A 235 -4.32 0.17 14.03
N ALA A 236 -4.75 -0.96 14.62
CA ALA A 236 -3.97 -1.70 15.60
C ALA A 236 -2.88 -2.59 14.98
N SER A 237 -1.62 -2.34 15.34
CA SER A 237 -0.52 -3.29 15.14
C SER A 237 -0.61 -4.48 16.11
N LEU A 238 0.05 -5.60 15.80
CA LEU A 238 0.35 -6.71 16.73
C LEU A 238 1.33 -6.28 17.83
N ASP A 239 0.79 -5.51 18.77
CA ASP A 239 1.47 -4.84 19.86
C ASP A 239 0.56 -4.92 21.10
N TRP A 240 1.07 -5.39 22.24
CA TRP A 240 0.30 -5.50 23.48
C TRP A 240 -0.26 -4.15 23.94
N ARG A 241 0.37 -3.03 23.55
CA ARG A 241 -0.14 -1.68 23.81
C ARG A 241 -1.40 -1.40 22.99
N SER A 242 -1.52 -1.91 21.75
CA SER A 242 -2.76 -1.85 20.96
C SER A 242 -3.94 -2.54 21.66
N LEU A 243 -3.66 -3.52 22.52
CA LEU A 243 -4.66 -4.33 23.24
C LEU A 243 -4.95 -3.83 24.66
N GLY A 244 -4.06 -3.07 25.30
CA GLY A 244 -4.24 -2.61 26.69
C GLY A 244 -4.19 -1.09 26.93
N GLN A 245 -3.41 -0.33 26.15
CA GLN A 245 -3.06 1.07 26.47
C GLN A 245 -3.38 2.08 25.36
N MET A 246 -3.53 1.64 24.11
CA MET A 246 -3.89 2.48 22.97
C MET A 246 -5.37 2.33 22.60
N LYS A 247 -6.05 3.44 22.31
CA LYS A 247 -7.41 3.39 21.73
C LYS A 247 -7.29 3.16 20.23
N GLU A 248 -7.82 2.04 19.80
CA GLU A 248 -7.69 1.51 18.43
C GLU A 248 -9.06 1.20 17.85
N LEU A 249 -9.19 1.20 16.52
CA LEU A 249 -10.42 0.82 15.83
C LEU A 249 -10.12 0.09 14.52
N GLY A 250 -10.96 -0.89 14.20
CA GLY A 250 -10.97 -1.58 12.92
C GLY A 250 -12.33 -2.24 12.65
N VAL A 251 -12.41 -2.98 11.57
CA VAL A 251 -13.56 -3.84 11.25
C VAL A 251 -13.10 -5.27 11.03
N ILE A 252 -13.94 -6.23 11.41
CA ILE A 252 -13.82 -7.62 11.00
C ILE A 252 -14.98 -7.95 10.06
N VAL A 253 -14.68 -8.48 8.88
CA VAL A 253 -15.67 -8.98 7.93
C VAL A 253 -15.54 -10.49 7.81
N TYR A 254 -16.63 -11.20 8.07
CA TYR A 254 -16.71 -12.67 8.05
C TYR A 254 -17.44 -13.16 6.80
N ASN A 255 -17.03 -14.32 6.28
CA ASN A 255 -17.64 -15.04 5.16
C ASN A 255 -17.71 -14.19 3.87
N CYS A 256 -16.63 -13.47 3.58
CA CYS A 256 -16.59 -12.42 2.56
C CYS A 256 -15.47 -12.63 1.54
N SER A 257 -15.40 -13.82 0.95
CA SER A 257 -14.28 -14.22 0.11
C SER A 257 -14.08 -13.36 -1.15
N CYS A 258 -15.10 -12.61 -1.61
CA CYS A 258 -14.89 -11.60 -2.67
C CYS A 258 -14.01 -10.43 -2.20
N LEU A 259 -14.24 -9.92 -0.99
CA LEU A 259 -13.43 -8.84 -0.41
C LEU A 259 -12.03 -9.34 -0.07
N VAL A 260 -11.93 -10.57 0.44
CA VAL A 260 -10.65 -11.22 0.75
C VAL A 260 -9.82 -11.44 -0.52
N LEU A 261 -10.41 -11.85 -1.65
CA LEU A 261 -9.68 -12.05 -2.92
C LEU A 261 -8.88 -10.79 -3.31
N ASP A 262 -9.48 -9.61 -3.20
CA ASP A 262 -8.82 -8.34 -3.58
C ASP A 262 -7.73 -7.92 -2.58
N LEU A 263 -7.94 -8.17 -1.28
CA LEU A 263 -6.93 -7.90 -0.24
C LEU A 263 -5.78 -8.94 -0.27
N GLN A 264 -6.05 -10.18 -0.67
CA GLN A 264 -5.04 -11.22 -0.91
C GLN A 264 -4.06 -10.80 -2.01
N ARG A 265 -4.49 -9.98 -3.00
CA ARG A 265 -3.58 -9.40 -4.00
C ARG A 265 -2.62 -8.37 -3.39
N ILE A 266 -3.03 -7.64 -2.36
CA ILE A 266 -2.14 -6.74 -1.60
C ILE A 266 -1.16 -7.57 -0.76
N PHE A 267 -1.63 -8.62 -0.09
CA PHE A 267 -0.76 -9.56 0.64
C PHE A 267 0.27 -10.24 -0.28
N ALA A 268 -0.16 -10.72 -1.44
CA ALA A 268 0.70 -11.33 -2.46
C ALA A 268 1.70 -10.32 -3.04
N LEU A 269 1.33 -9.05 -3.20
CA LEU A 269 2.26 -7.99 -3.61
C LEU A 269 3.37 -7.81 -2.55
N TYR A 270 2.99 -7.67 -1.28
CA TYR A 270 3.94 -7.55 -0.17
C TYR A 270 4.86 -8.78 -0.06
N SER A 271 4.30 -10.00 -0.18
CA SER A 271 5.04 -11.26 -0.24
C SER A 271 6.02 -11.32 -1.43
N SER A 272 5.60 -10.85 -2.62
CA SER A 272 6.45 -10.80 -3.80
C SER A 272 7.68 -9.90 -3.67
N LEU A 273 7.71 -9.01 -2.68
CA LEU A 273 8.82 -8.10 -2.37
C LEU A 273 9.79 -8.64 -1.30
N ARG A 274 9.58 -9.86 -0.78
CA ARG A 274 10.46 -10.55 0.18
C ARG A 274 11.91 -10.53 -0.30
N TYR A 275 12.81 -9.98 0.52
CA TYR A 275 14.25 -9.84 0.25
C TYR A 275 14.64 -9.08 -1.05
N LYS A 276 13.69 -8.41 -1.71
CA LYS A 276 13.99 -7.53 -2.84
C LYS A 276 14.35 -6.13 -2.32
N ASN A 277 15.23 -5.44 -3.05
CA ASN A 277 15.64 -4.04 -2.80
C ASN A 277 15.30 -3.13 -4.00
N LYS A 278 14.55 -3.65 -5.00
CA LYS A 278 14.05 -2.91 -6.17
C LYS A 278 12.67 -3.45 -6.57
N ILE A 279 11.76 -2.54 -6.92
CA ILE A 279 10.41 -2.85 -7.43
C ILE A 279 10.54 -3.36 -8.87
N PRO A 280 9.75 -4.37 -9.31
CA PRO A 280 9.77 -4.82 -10.70
C PRO A 280 9.28 -3.71 -11.66
N PRO A 281 9.76 -3.67 -12.93
CA PRO A 281 9.36 -2.64 -13.89
C PRO A 281 7.88 -2.70 -14.29
N SER A 282 7.23 -3.84 -14.07
CA SER A 282 5.80 -4.05 -14.20
C SER A 282 5.33 -5.07 -13.17
N TRP A 283 4.09 -4.91 -12.71
CA TRP A 283 3.45 -5.87 -11.80
C TRP A 283 2.76 -6.99 -12.58
N SER A 284 2.74 -8.20 -12.02
CA SER A 284 1.96 -9.30 -12.58
C SER A 284 0.46 -8.99 -12.57
N LYS A 285 -0.28 -9.43 -13.60
CA LYS A 285 -1.75 -9.28 -13.66
C LYS A 285 -2.48 -9.89 -12.46
N ARG A 286 -1.88 -10.91 -11.83
CA ARG A 286 -2.38 -11.53 -10.58
C ARG A 286 -2.46 -10.54 -9.39
N LEU A 287 -1.79 -9.38 -9.47
CA LEU A 287 -1.72 -8.37 -8.40
C LEU A 287 -2.56 -7.12 -8.69
N TYR A 288 -3.23 -7.03 -9.85
CA TYR A 288 -4.03 -5.86 -10.23
C TYR A 288 -5.26 -5.72 -9.32
N GLY A 289 -5.80 -4.49 -9.18
CA GLY A 289 -7.05 -4.29 -8.44
C GLY A 289 -8.21 -5.09 -9.02
N VAL A 290 -9.07 -5.63 -8.16
CA VAL A 290 -10.37 -6.21 -8.57
C VAL A 290 -11.46 -5.15 -8.56
N TYR A 291 -11.44 -4.28 -7.55
CA TYR A 291 -12.46 -3.26 -7.30
C TYR A 291 -11.83 -1.87 -7.18
N ASP A 292 -12.50 -0.88 -7.74
CA ASP A 292 -12.04 0.51 -7.79
C ASP A 292 -13.15 1.50 -7.38
N THR A 293 -12.92 2.81 -7.54
CA THR A 293 -13.89 3.85 -7.14
C THR A 293 -15.15 3.90 -8.01
N GLN A 294 -15.14 3.28 -9.19
CA GLN A 294 -16.27 3.14 -10.12
C GLN A 294 -16.89 1.74 -10.08
N ASN A 295 -16.05 0.69 -10.05
CA ASN A 295 -16.39 -0.73 -10.09
C ASN A 295 -16.27 -1.33 -8.67
N LYS A 296 -17.09 -0.83 -7.74
CA LYS A 296 -17.08 -1.27 -6.33
C LYS A 296 -17.66 -2.69 -6.19
N LEU A 297 -17.14 -3.50 -5.26
CA LEU A 297 -17.74 -4.80 -4.91
C LEU A 297 -19.13 -4.57 -4.32
N THR A 298 -20.19 -5.05 -5.00
CA THR A 298 -21.54 -5.11 -4.42
C THR A 298 -21.66 -6.31 -3.49
N LEU A 299 -22.00 -6.07 -2.23
CA LEU A 299 -22.13 -7.09 -1.19
C LEU A 299 -23.29 -6.81 -0.23
N GLN A 300 -23.61 -7.76 0.63
CA GLN A 300 -24.46 -7.55 1.81
C GLN A 300 -23.56 -7.57 3.06
N LEU A 301 -23.80 -6.62 3.97
CA LEU A 301 -23.12 -6.52 5.26
C LEU A 301 -24.21 -6.41 6.35
N ASN A 302 -24.36 -7.45 7.16
CA ASN A 302 -25.43 -7.54 8.17
C ASN A 302 -26.81 -7.22 7.57
N GLU A 303 -27.16 -7.93 6.49
CA GLU A 303 -28.40 -7.77 5.69
C GLU A 303 -28.56 -6.40 4.99
N THR A 304 -27.62 -5.47 5.17
CA THR A 304 -27.62 -4.16 4.49
C THR A 304 -26.88 -4.25 3.16
N LYS A 305 -27.55 -3.95 2.05
CA LYS A 305 -26.88 -3.81 0.73
C LYS A 305 -25.82 -2.71 0.82
N SER A 306 -24.60 -3.06 0.45
CA SER A 306 -23.40 -2.25 0.62
C SER A 306 -22.52 -2.35 -0.62
N GLU A 307 -21.59 -1.41 -0.76
CA GLU A 307 -20.53 -1.47 -1.76
C GLU A 307 -19.17 -1.27 -1.05
N ALA A 308 -18.10 -1.92 -1.51
CA ALA A 308 -16.78 -1.79 -0.91
C ALA A 308 -15.63 -1.91 -1.93
N PHE A 309 -14.46 -1.41 -1.56
CA PHE A 309 -13.18 -1.65 -2.25
C PHE A 309 -12.01 -1.44 -1.29
N VAL A 310 -10.85 -2.07 -1.58
CA VAL A 310 -9.63 -1.87 -0.79
C VAL A 310 -8.58 -1.07 -1.55
N SER A 311 -7.96 -0.14 -0.83
CA SER A 311 -6.90 0.75 -1.30
C SER A 311 -5.54 0.32 -0.76
N ASN A 312 -4.47 0.79 -1.42
CA ASN A 312 -3.09 0.49 -1.04
C ASN A 312 -2.18 1.72 -1.22
N SER A 313 -1.00 1.67 -0.62
CA SER A 313 0.05 2.69 -0.71
C SER A 313 1.44 2.07 -0.52
N PRO A 314 2.52 2.78 -0.89
CA PRO A 314 2.54 4.06 -1.61
C PRO A 314 2.27 3.83 -3.10
N LYS A 315 2.35 4.89 -3.92
CA LYS A 315 2.15 4.78 -5.40
C LYS A 315 3.06 3.75 -6.09
N LEU A 316 4.25 3.49 -5.53
CA LEU A 316 5.15 2.44 -6.01
C LEU A 316 4.54 1.03 -5.91
N PHE A 317 3.66 0.80 -4.93
CA PHE A 317 3.01 -0.49 -4.65
C PHE A 317 1.55 -0.53 -5.12
N CYS A 318 1.16 0.33 -6.07
CA CYS A 318 -0.13 0.24 -6.73
C CYS A 318 0.03 -0.28 -8.16
N PRO A 319 -0.28 -1.57 -8.40
CA PRO A 319 -0.46 -2.11 -9.75
C PRO A 319 -1.60 -1.42 -10.50
N LYS A 320 -1.80 -1.81 -11.76
CA LYS A 320 -2.94 -1.35 -12.55
C LYS A 320 -4.25 -1.64 -11.81
N ASP A 321 -5.20 -0.73 -11.94
CA ASP A 321 -6.58 -0.84 -11.42
C ASP A 321 -6.70 -0.87 -9.87
N ARG A 322 -5.60 -0.67 -9.13
CA ARG A 322 -5.60 -0.46 -7.67
C ARG A 322 -5.75 1.03 -7.34
N VAL A 323 -6.68 1.36 -6.46
CA VAL A 323 -6.89 2.73 -5.92
C VAL A 323 -5.85 3.06 -4.83
N LEU A 324 -5.31 4.27 -4.84
CA LEU A 324 -4.46 4.77 -3.74
C LEU A 324 -5.28 5.10 -2.49
N ASP A 325 -4.76 4.87 -1.28
CA ASP A 325 -5.48 5.22 -0.04
C ASP A 325 -5.92 6.68 0.00
N ILE A 326 -5.09 7.56 -0.56
CA ILE A 326 -5.38 8.99 -0.64
C ILE A 326 -6.51 9.32 -1.64
N GLU A 327 -6.62 8.56 -2.74
CA GLU A 327 -7.71 8.70 -3.72
C GLU A 327 -9.02 8.10 -3.18
N ALA A 328 -8.94 7.02 -2.40
CA ALA A 328 -10.07 6.44 -1.68
C ALA A 328 -10.66 7.42 -0.66
N ILE A 329 -9.80 8.11 0.09
CA ILE A 329 -10.21 9.21 1.00
C ILE A 329 -10.89 10.35 0.21
N TYR A 330 -10.36 10.74 -0.97
CA TYR A 330 -10.98 11.77 -1.79
C TYR A 330 -12.36 11.36 -2.29
N SER A 331 -12.54 10.14 -2.79
CA SER A 331 -13.85 9.62 -3.19
C SER A 331 -14.87 9.71 -2.06
N VAL A 332 -14.49 9.39 -0.82
CA VAL A 332 -15.40 9.48 0.34
C VAL A 332 -15.74 10.92 0.71
N ILE A 333 -14.80 11.86 0.61
CA ILE A 333 -15.05 13.30 0.85
C ILE A 333 -15.92 13.90 -0.27
N ASP A 334 -15.68 13.52 -1.52
CA ASP A 334 -16.40 14.00 -2.71
C ASP A 334 -17.83 13.42 -2.79
N ASP A 335 -18.03 12.19 -2.31
CA ASP A 335 -19.35 11.57 -2.21
C ASP A 335 -20.21 12.15 -1.07
N ALA A 336 -19.65 12.58 0.06
CA ALA A 336 -20.41 13.07 1.23
C ALA A 336 -21.35 14.26 0.90
N LYS A 337 -22.61 14.24 1.37
CA LYS A 337 -23.60 15.30 1.08
C LYS A 337 -24.00 16.14 2.31
N GLN A 338 -23.68 15.71 3.53
CA GLN A 338 -24.05 16.39 4.76
C GLN A 338 -22.87 16.61 5.72
N PHE A 339 -22.03 15.59 5.96
CA PHE A 339 -20.95 15.67 6.93
C PHE A 339 -19.76 14.78 6.61
N VAL A 340 -18.59 15.18 7.13
CA VAL A 340 -17.34 14.41 7.11
C VAL A 340 -16.74 14.46 8.51
N TYR A 341 -16.77 13.33 9.22
CA TYR A 341 -16.23 13.18 10.56
C TYR A 341 -14.95 12.34 10.50
N ILE A 342 -13.82 12.85 11.01
CA ILE A 342 -12.47 12.29 10.84
C ILE A 342 -11.83 12.10 12.21
N ALA A 343 -11.34 10.89 12.50
CA ALA A 343 -10.59 10.57 13.72
C ALA A 343 -9.22 9.98 13.37
N VAL A 344 -8.16 10.66 13.80
CA VAL A 344 -6.75 10.39 13.44
C VAL A 344 -5.82 10.58 14.64
N MET A 345 -4.66 9.93 14.65
CA MET A 345 -3.62 10.24 15.65
C MET A 345 -3.01 11.61 15.37
N ASP A 346 -2.52 11.81 14.14
CA ASP A 346 -1.88 13.04 13.68
C ASP A 346 -2.56 13.62 12.43
N TYR A 347 -2.52 14.95 12.31
CA TYR A 347 -2.93 15.71 11.13
C TYR A 347 -1.82 16.71 10.77
N LEU A 348 -1.04 16.41 9.73
CA LEU A 348 0.11 17.22 9.33
C LEU A 348 0.33 17.19 7.81
N PRO A 349 -0.22 18.16 7.05
CA PRO A 349 -0.09 18.25 5.58
C PRO A 349 1.33 18.69 5.13
N ILE A 350 2.35 17.91 5.51
CA ILE A 350 3.76 18.07 5.16
C ILE A 350 4.30 16.72 4.69
N VAL A 351 5.19 16.74 3.70
CA VAL A 351 6.13 15.64 3.41
C VAL A 351 7.53 16.08 3.85
N ILE A 352 8.19 15.22 4.61
CA ILE A 352 9.62 15.32 4.94
C ILE A 352 10.38 14.41 3.98
N ASP A 353 11.13 15.02 3.06
CA ASP A 353 12.14 14.37 2.22
C ASP A 353 13.51 14.49 2.92
N THR A 354 14.48 13.66 2.55
CA THR A 354 15.85 13.54 3.10
C THR A 354 16.47 14.84 3.65
N ASN A 355 16.30 15.95 2.91
CA ASN A 355 16.85 17.26 3.26
C ASN A 355 15.81 18.39 3.24
N ALA A 356 14.50 18.11 3.11
CA ALA A 356 13.50 19.17 2.92
C ALA A 356 12.11 18.82 3.49
N LYS A 357 11.58 19.69 4.37
CA LYS A 357 10.14 19.72 4.67
C LYS A 357 9.41 20.50 3.57
N ARG A 358 8.44 19.89 2.90
CA ARG A 358 7.60 20.51 1.85
C ARG A 358 6.13 20.48 2.27
N TYR A 359 5.37 21.53 1.97
CA TYR A 359 3.92 21.54 2.15
C TYR A 359 3.26 20.53 1.20
N TRP A 360 2.31 19.75 1.69
CA TRP A 360 1.62 18.69 0.96
C TRP A 360 0.11 19.00 0.95
N PRO A 361 -0.38 19.77 -0.04
CA PRO A 361 -1.65 20.48 0.06
C PRO A 361 -2.89 19.61 -0.10
N TYR A 362 -2.77 18.40 -0.65
CA TYR A 362 -3.88 17.75 -1.34
C TYR A 362 -5.06 17.37 -0.42
N LEU A 363 -4.77 16.76 0.73
CA LEU A 363 -5.77 16.37 1.73
C LEU A 363 -6.39 17.58 2.44
N ASP A 364 -5.56 18.56 2.81
CA ASP A 364 -5.99 19.82 3.43
C ASP A 364 -6.87 20.65 2.47
N GLY A 365 -6.51 20.65 1.18
CA GLY A 365 -7.28 21.23 0.09
C GLY A 365 -8.65 20.58 -0.09
N LYS A 366 -8.75 19.24 -0.03
CA LYS A 366 -10.04 18.53 -0.11
C LYS A 366 -10.96 18.83 1.08
N ILE A 367 -10.42 19.01 2.29
CA ILE A 367 -11.18 19.50 3.44
C ILE A 367 -11.70 20.93 3.19
N ARG A 368 -10.87 21.84 2.67
CA ARG A 368 -11.28 23.22 2.33
C ARG A 368 -12.34 23.27 1.22
N GLU A 369 -12.21 22.43 0.19
CA GLU A 369 -13.17 22.30 -0.90
C GLU A 369 -14.55 21.90 -0.37
N ALA A 370 -14.61 20.85 0.46
CA ALA A 370 -15.84 20.38 1.10
C ALA A 370 -16.47 21.44 2.02
N LEU A 371 -15.65 22.17 2.78
CA LEU A 371 -16.10 23.24 3.67
C LEU A 371 -16.67 24.46 2.95
N VAL A 372 -15.94 25.00 1.97
CA VAL A 372 -16.23 26.32 1.38
C VAL A 372 -17.13 26.20 0.16
N LEU A 373 -16.83 25.30 -0.78
CA LEU A 373 -17.56 25.21 -2.05
C LEU A 373 -18.83 24.34 -1.93
N ARG A 374 -18.86 23.44 -0.94
CA ARG A 374 -19.90 22.42 -0.79
C ARG A 374 -20.65 22.49 0.56
N SER A 375 -20.24 23.41 1.46
CA SER A 375 -20.88 23.66 2.77
C SER A 375 -21.04 22.41 3.66
N ILE A 376 -20.15 21.43 3.51
CA ILE A 376 -20.18 20.16 4.25
C ILE A 376 -19.74 20.38 5.71
N LYS A 377 -20.41 19.72 6.65
CA LYS A 377 -20.08 19.81 8.08
C LYS A 377 -18.88 18.93 8.42
N VAL A 378 -17.72 19.52 8.62
CA VAL A 378 -16.49 18.79 8.98
C VAL A 378 -16.28 18.78 10.49
N ARG A 379 -16.04 17.59 11.05
CA ARG A 379 -15.53 17.42 12.43
C ARG A 379 -14.21 16.66 12.38
N LEU A 380 -13.14 17.27 12.88
CA LEU A 380 -11.82 16.67 12.95
C LEU A 380 -11.45 16.43 14.42
N LEU A 381 -11.23 15.16 14.78
CA LEU A 381 -10.80 14.72 16.10
C LEU A 381 -9.36 14.20 15.99
N ILE A 382 -8.41 14.97 16.49
CA ILE A 382 -6.97 14.68 16.42
C ILE A 382 -6.51 14.24 17.81
N SER A 383 -5.66 13.23 17.92
CA SER A 383 -5.08 12.88 19.23
C SER A 383 -4.10 13.95 19.74
N PHE A 384 -3.99 14.06 21.06
CA PHE A 384 -3.06 14.98 21.70
C PHE A 384 -2.13 14.24 22.67
N SER A 385 -0.84 14.52 22.57
CA SER A 385 0.20 13.95 23.44
C SER A 385 1.41 14.86 23.52
N ARG A 386 2.44 14.41 24.27
CA ARG A 386 3.78 15.03 24.27
C ARG A 386 4.40 15.10 22.87
N ASP A 387 4.06 14.17 21.99
CA ASP A 387 4.76 13.95 20.73
C ASP A 387 4.13 14.66 19.53
N THR A 388 2.87 15.08 19.60
CA THR A 388 2.19 15.92 18.58
C THR A 388 3.08 17.06 18.06
N ASP A 389 3.16 17.24 16.74
CA ASP A 389 3.97 18.30 16.12
C ASP A 389 3.33 19.69 16.34
N PRO A 390 4.10 20.73 16.74
CA PRO A 390 3.62 22.10 16.86
C PRO A 390 2.85 22.64 15.65
N LEU A 391 3.21 22.23 14.43
CA LEU A 391 2.59 22.70 13.19
C LEU A 391 1.16 22.19 13.00
N THR A 392 0.77 21.08 13.63
CA THR A 392 -0.62 20.59 13.66
C THR A 392 -1.59 21.68 14.09
N PHE A 393 -1.22 22.47 15.10
CA PHE A 393 -2.03 23.59 15.60
C PHE A 393 -2.11 24.76 14.60
N ASN A 394 -1.04 25.00 13.83
CA ASN A 394 -1.00 26.04 12.80
C ASN A 394 -1.88 25.67 11.60
N PHE A 395 -1.83 24.41 11.12
CA PHE A 395 -2.71 23.94 10.04
C PHE A 395 -4.18 23.89 10.49
N VAL A 396 -4.47 23.41 11.70
CA VAL A 396 -5.83 23.48 12.28
C VAL A 396 -6.33 24.92 12.40
N SER A 397 -5.48 25.88 12.74
CA SER A 397 -5.84 27.30 12.78
C SER A 397 -6.07 27.88 11.39
N SER A 398 -5.26 27.49 10.40
CA SER A 398 -5.45 27.85 8.98
C SER A 398 -6.73 27.27 8.38
N LEU A 399 -7.14 26.07 8.80
CA LEU A 399 -8.44 25.50 8.44
C LEU A 399 -9.59 26.23 9.13
N LYS A 400 -9.48 26.57 10.42
CA LYS A 400 -10.51 27.36 11.14
C LYS A 400 -10.71 28.75 10.52
N ALA A 401 -9.61 29.41 10.15
CA ALA A 401 -9.64 30.77 9.58
C ALA A 401 -10.45 30.87 8.27
N ILE A 402 -10.53 29.80 7.46
CA ILE A 402 -11.26 29.82 6.18
C ILE A 402 -12.78 29.94 6.36
N CYS A 403 -13.32 29.58 7.53
CA CYS A 403 -14.76 29.68 7.82
C CYS A 403 -15.18 31.04 8.40
N THR A 404 -14.25 31.93 8.77
CA THR A 404 -14.54 33.14 9.56
C THR A 404 -15.60 34.04 8.90
N GLU A 405 -15.49 34.25 7.59
CA GLU A 405 -16.36 35.12 6.79
C GLU A 405 -17.32 34.33 5.88
N VAL A 406 -17.49 33.02 6.11
CA VAL A 406 -18.28 32.13 5.24
C VAL A 406 -19.41 31.48 6.06
N PRO A 407 -20.64 32.05 6.07
CA PRO A 407 -21.70 31.65 7.00
C PRO A 407 -22.14 30.18 6.94
N SER A 408 -21.93 29.49 5.82
CA SER A 408 -22.23 28.06 5.66
C SER A 408 -21.08 27.11 6.01
N CYS A 409 -19.87 27.64 6.25
CA CYS A 409 -18.66 26.85 6.50
C CYS A 409 -18.67 26.29 7.93
N SER A 410 -18.86 24.98 8.07
CA SER A 410 -19.10 24.33 9.36
C SER A 410 -17.98 23.39 9.78
N LEU A 411 -16.80 23.95 10.04
CA LEU A 411 -15.66 23.23 10.63
C LEU A 411 -15.71 23.26 12.17
N LYS A 412 -15.54 22.10 12.81
CA LYS A 412 -15.14 22.02 14.22
C LYS A 412 -13.95 21.08 14.37
N VAL A 413 -12.98 21.48 15.19
CA VAL A 413 -11.79 20.66 15.51
C VAL A 413 -11.64 20.53 17.02
N LYS A 414 -11.53 19.29 17.49
CA LYS A 414 -11.23 18.93 18.89
C LYS A 414 -9.94 18.11 18.94
N PHE A 415 -9.28 18.18 20.08
CA PHE A 415 -8.13 17.36 20.42
C PHE A 415 -8.53 16.33 21.47
N PHE A 416 -8.13 15.07 21.29
CA PHE A 416 -8.48 13.95 22.14
C PHE A 416 -7.32 13.62 23.09
N ASP A 417 -7.51 13.98 24.35
CA ASP A 417 -6.51 13.94 25.42
C ASP A 417 -6.91 12.87 26.45
N LEU A 418 -6.18 11.75 26.44
CA LEU A 418 -6.41 10.60 27.32
C LEU A 418 -5.59 10.64 28.63
N GLU A 419 -4.73 11.66 28.78
CA GLU A 419 -3.86 11.84 29.95
C GLU A 419 -4.29 13.07 30.79
N GLU A 420 -5.44 13.68 30.46
CA GLU A 420 -6.06 14.82 31.15
C GLU A 420 -5.05 15.92 31.53
N GLU A 421 -4.40 16.50 30.53
CA GLU A 421 -3.34 17.52 30.64
C GLU A 421 -2.06 17.09 31.40
N SER A 422 -2.03 15.95 32.10
CA SER A 422 -0.79 15.40 32.70
C SER A 422 0.25 15.04 31.63
N ALA A 423 -0.19 14.85 30.38
CA ALA A 423 0.64 14.88 29.18
C ALA A 423 1.62 16.08 29.15
N CYS A 424 1.30 17.25 29.71
CA CYS A 424 2.19 18.42 29.68
C CYS A 424 2.69 18.90 31.04
N PHE A 425 2.51 18.11 32.11
CA PHE A 425 3.10 18.38 33.42
C PHE A 425 4.20 17.36 33.76
N LEU A 426 5.43 17.86 33.91
CA LEU A 426 6.52 17.13 34.56
C LEU A 426 6.28 17.08 36.07
N LYS A 427 5.43 16.15 36.52
CA LYS A 427 5.51 15.65 37.90
C LYS A 427 6.63 14.64 37.97
N GLU A 428 7.56 14.82 38.92
CA GLU A 428 8.59 13.83 39.29
C GLU A 428 8.00 12.65 40.07
N GLN A 429 6.85 12.12 39.64
CA GLN A 429 6.24 10.95 40.23
C GLN A 429 6.81 9.69 39.58
N LYS A 430 7.21 8.72 40.41
CA LYS A 430 7.60 7.36 40.02
C LYS A 430 6.39 6.51 39.54
N ASN A 431 5.45 7.12 38.83
CA ASN A 431 4.26 6.45 38.32
C ASN A 431 4.62 5.75 37.02
N THR A 432 4.67 4.42 37.06
CA THR A 432 4.93 3.52 35.93
C THR A 432 3.74 3.41 34.94
N SER A 433 2.90 4.45 34.86
CA SER A 433 1.82 4.53 33.89
C SER A 433 2.38 4.77 32.48
N LEU A 434 2.19 3.81 31.59
CA LEU A 434 2.48 3.99 30.17
C LEU A 434 1.59 5.06 29.54
N PRO A 435 2.06 5.75 28.49
CA PRO A 435 1.28 6.75 27.80
C PRO A 435 0.08 6.12 27.09
N LYS A 436 -1.07 6.79 27.15
CA LYS A 436 -2.33 6.33 26.54
C LYS A 436 -2.65 7.23 25.35
N LEU A 437 -2.71 6.63 24.16
CA LEU A 437 -2.89 7.38 22.92
C LEU A 437 -4.06 6.82 22.11
N ASN A 438 -4.86 7.72 21.55
CA ASN A 438 -5.81 7.37 20.51
C ASN A 438 -5.06 7.23 19.17
N ARG A 439 -5.05 6.02 18.62
CA ARG A 439 -4.37 5.65 17.36
C ARG A 439 -5.35 5.37 16.22
N ASN A 440 -6.66 5.51 16.46
CA ASN A 440 -7.74 5.46 15.47
C ASN A 440 -7.38 6.21 14.17
N LYS A 441 -7.74 5.60 13.03
CA LYS A 441 -7.47 6.10 11.67
C LYS A 441 -8.68 5.85 10.77
N TYR A 442 -9.72 6.65 10.94
CA TYR A 442 -10.97 6.48 10.19
C TYR A 442 -11.65 7.81 9.83
N MET A 443 -12.53 7.72 8.84
CA MET A 443 -13.44 8.79 8.45
C MET A 443 -14.83 8.21 8.20
N VAL A 444 -15.87 8.94 8.56
CA VAL A 444 -17.28 8.55 8.36
C VAL A 444 -18.10 9.74 7.87
N THR A 445 -18.99 9.48 6.91
CA THR A 445 -19.84 10.47 6.24
C THR A 445 -21.30 10.01 6.27
N ASP A 446 -22.19 10.76 5.64
CA ASP A 446 -23.60 10.38 5.48
C ASP A 446 -23.85 9.16 4.56
N GLY A 447 -22.86 8.75 3.74
CA GLY A 447 -23.01 7.63 2.79
C GLY A 447 -21.81 6.68 2.67
N ALA A 448 -20.72 6.92 3.42
CA ALA A 448 -19.54 6.05 3.41
C ALA A 448 -18.78 6.04 4.76
N ALA A 449 -17.98 4.99 4.93
CA ALA A 449 -16.92 4.89 5.92
C ALA A 449 -15.58 4.55 5.22
N TYR A 450 -14.49 5.11 5.71
CA TYR A 450 -13.11 4.71 5.39
C TYR A 450 -12.40 4.31 6.68
N ILE A 451 -11.80 3.12 6.69
CA ILE A 451 -10.96 2.60 7.78
C ILE A 451 -9.62 2.22 7.16
N GLY A 452 -8.49 2.68 7.72
CA GLY A 452 -7.18 2.40 7.13
C GLY A 452 -6.01 2.48 8.09
N ASN A 453 -4.80 2.25 7.57
CA ASN A 453 -3.60 2.09 8.39
C ASN A 453 -2.79 3.39 8.62
N PHE A 454 -3.17 4.52 8.01
CA PHE A 454 -2.41 5.78 8.08
C PHE A 454 -3.06 6.91 8.87
N ASP A 455 -2.20 7.67 9.55
CA ASP A 455 -2.52 9.02 10.03
C ASP A 455 -2.48 10.04 8.89
N TRP A 456 -3.09 11.21 9.09
CA TRP A 456 -3.31 12.18 8.03
C TRP A 456 -2.09 13.09 7.85
N VAL A 457 -0.98 12.45 7.50
CA VAL A 457 0.36 13.02 7.35
C VAL A 457 0.90 12.69 5.97
N GLY A 458 1.52 13.66 5.27
CA GLY A 458 1.92 13.49 3.87
C GLY A 458 2.85 12.30 3.64
N ASN A 459 3.86 12.11 4.50
CA ASN A 459 4.77 10.96 4.43
C ASN A 459 4.06 9.60 4.47
N ALA A 460 2.94 9.48 5.18
CA ALA A 460 2.23 8.21 5.30
C ALA A 460 1.72 7.71 3.94
N PHE A 461 1.08 8.59 3.16
CA PHE A 461 0.58 8.26 1.83
C PHE A 461 1.68 8.23 0.75
N THR A 462 2.75 9.03 0.88
CA THR A 462 3.79 9.12 -0.17
C THR A 462 4.91 8.09 -0.04
N GLN A 463 5.21 7.64 1.18
CA GLN A 463 6.34 6.74 1.46
C GLN A 463 5.93 5.40 2.08
N ASN A 464 5.03 5.40 3.06
CA ASN A 464 4.76 4.19 3.85
C ASN A 464 3.87 3.20 3.10
N ALA A 465 4.05 1.91 3.41
CA ALA A 465 3.18 0.84 2.92
C ALA A 465 2.04 0.60 3.90
N GLY A 466 0.82 0.57 3.38
CA GLY A 466 -0.43 0.54 4.14
C GLY A 466 -1.61 0.27 3.22
N ALA A 467 -2.74 -0.08 3.81
CA ALA A 467 -3.99 -0.35 3.12
C ALA A 467 -5.16 0.35 3.80
N GLY A 468 -6.28 0.40 3.08
CA GLY A 468 -7.54 0.96 3.53
C GLY A 468 -8.74 0.19 2.96
N LEU A 469 -9.88 0.37 3.60
CA LEU A 469 -11.17 -0.21 3.21
C LEU A 469 -12.21 0.91 3.20
N VAL A 470 -12.82 1.13 2.04
CA VAL A 470 -14.02 1.96 1.91
C VAL A 470 -15.25 1.06 1.94
N ILE A 471 -16.27 1.46 2.70
CA ILE A 471 -17.60 0.85 2.70
C ILE A 471 -18.63 1.95 2.45
N ASN A 472 -19.33 1.88 1.33
CA ASN A 472 -20.54 2.65 1.06
C ASN A 472 -21.78 1.86 1.50
N GLN A 473 -22.77 2.54 2.09
CA GLN A 473 -24.11 1.99 2.30
C GLN A 473 -25.14 3.08 2.01
N ALA A 474 -26.26 2.73 1.38
CA ALA A 474 -27.43 3.60 1.38
C ALA A 474 -28.04 3.66 2.79
N ASP A 475 -28.71 4.76 3.15
CA ASP A 475 -29.40 4.83 4.44
C ASP A 475 -30.64 3.92 4.45
N ALA A 476 -30.42 2.67 4.86
CA ALA A 476 -31.44 1.64 4.97
C ALA A 476 -32.32 1.76 6.23
N GLY A 477 -32.21 2.85 7.01
CA GLY A 477 -32.90 3.02 8.29
C GLY A 477 -32.33 2.16 9.43
N ASN A 478 -31.94 0.92 9.15
CA ASN A 478 -31.46 -0.11 10.07
C ASN A 478 -30.28 0.32 10.97
N SER A 479 -30.29 -0.12 12.23
CA SER A 479 -29.22 0.07 13.21
C SER A 479 -28.01 -0.84 13.00
N THR A 480 -28.13 -1.93 12.23
CA THR A 480 -27.00 -2.82 11.89
C THR A 480 -25.96 -2.18 10.97
N SER A 481 -26.27 -1.04 10.35
CA SER A 481 -25.37 -0.28 9.46
C SER A 481 -24.03 0.05 10.13
N ILE A 482 -22.93 -0.33 9.47
CA ILE A 482 -21.57 -0.06 9.96
C ILE A 482 -21.25 1.44 9.96
N ILE A 483 -21.83 2.21 9.02
CA ILE A 483 -21.70 3.67 8.97
C ILE A 483 -22.34 4.31 10.20
N LYS A 484 -23.54 3.84 10.60
CA LYS A 484 -24.23 4.35 11.81
C LYS A 484 -23.49 3.97 13.09
N GLN A 485 -22.95 2.75 13.17
CA GLN A 485 -22.10 2.32 14.29
C GLN A 485 -20.83 3.18 14.40
N LEU A 486 -20.09 3.37 13.30
CA LEU A 486 -18.86 4.17 13.29
C LEU A 486 -19.13 5.66 13.59
N LYS A 487 -20.25 6.20 13.11
CA LYS A 487 -20.73 7.54 13.48
C LYS A 487 -21.05 7.63 14.98
N ALA A 488 -21.69 6.61 15.56
CA ALA A 488 -22.00 6.57 16.98
C ALA A 488 -20.73 6.52 17.85
N VAL A 489 -19.70 5.74 17.46
CA VAL A 489 -18.36 5.77 18.08
C VAL A 489 -17.74 7.16 17.97
N PHE A 490 -17.75 7.77 16.77
CA PHE A 490 -17.24 9.13 16.60
C PHE A 490 -17.94 10.12 17.51
N GLU A 491 -19.28 10.10 17.58
CA GLU A 491 -20.03 11.04 18.40
C GLU A 491 -19.88 10.78 19.91
N ARG A 492 -19.76 9.51 20.36
CA ARG A 492 -19.37 9.15 21.73
C ARG A 492 -18.01 9.78 22.09
N ASP A 493 -17.00 9.51 21.27
CA ASP A 493 -15.64 10.00 21.49
C ASP A 493 -15.63 11.54 21.45
N TRP A 494 -16.34 12.16 20.49
CA TRP A 494 -16.43 13.61 20.30
C TRP A 494 -17.16 14.37 21.41
N TYR A 495 -18.19 13.80 22.04
CA TYR A 495 -18.91 14.44 23.15
C TYR A 495 -18.34 14.05 24.54
N SER A 496 -17.37 13.14 24.60
CA SER A 496 -16.66 12.79 25.84
C SER A 496 -15.84 13.95 26.43
N HIS A 497 -15.46 13.82 27.71
CA HIS A 497 -14.61 14.78 28.42
C HIS A 497 -13.15 14.80 27.91
N TYR A 498 -12.67 13.69 27.34
CA TYR A 498 -11.37 13.58 26.67
C TYR A 498 -11.24 14.49 25.43
N ALA A 499 -12.36 14.82 24.78
CA ALA A 499 -12.37 15.58 23.54
C ALA A 499 -12.44 17.11 23.82
N LYS A 500 -11.28 17.75 23.94
CA LYS A 500 -11.10 19.16 24.34
C LYS A 500 -10.98 20.11 23.15
N SER A 501 -11.54 21.32 23.27
CA SER A 501 -11.35 22.41 22.29
C SER A 501 -10.13 23.27 22.68
N LEU A 502 -8.92 22.83 22.32
CA LEU A 502 -7.70 23.60 22.61
C LEU A 502 -7.68 24.96 21.87
N GLN A 503 -7.28 26.00 22.60
CA GLN A 503 -7.07 27.35 22.09
C GLN A 503 -5.58 27.59 21.82
N PRO A 504 -5.18 28.31 20.75
CA PRO A 504 -3.77 28.56 20.44
C PRO A 504 -2.98 29.26 21.57
N THR A 505 -3.65 30.10 22.36
CA THR A 505 -3.08 30.78 23.53
C THR A 505 -3.07 29.96 24.82
N LYS A 506 -3.72 28.78 24.81
CA LYS A 506 -3.68 27.77 25.88
C LYS A 506 -3.07 26.46 25.38
N ILE A 507 -2.13 26.54 24.45
CA ILE A 507 -1.21 25.43 24.16
C ILE A 507 -0.43 25.13 25.45
N PRO A 508 -0.50 23.91 26.01
CA PRO A 508 0.18 23.60 27.27
C PRO A 508 1.71 23.65 27.14
N ASN A 509 2.41 23.73 28.28
CA ASN A 509 3.87 23.97 28.36
C ASN A 509 4.79 22.95 27.65
N CYS A 510 4.25 21.85 27.10
CA CYS A 510 4.95 20.92 26.22
C CYS A 510 5.82 21.61 25.12
N PHE A 511 5.36 22.74 24.57
CA PHE A 511 6.04 23.41 23.45
C PHE A 511 7.38 24.03 23.84
N ASN A 512 7.46 24.66 25.01
CA ASN A 512 8.66 25.32 25.50
C ASN A 512 9.83 24.33 25.64
N HIS A 513 9.53 23.08 26.02
CA HIS A 513 10.57 22.06 26.22
C HIS A 513 11.08 21.43 24.91
N LYS A 514 10.23 21.27 23.89
CA LYS A 514 10.66 20.85 22.53
C LYS A 514 11.53 21.93 21.87
N LEU A 515 11.16 23.20 22.00
CA LEU A 515 11.97 24.33 21.54
C LEU A 515 13.35 24.37 22.21
N ASN A 516 13.41 24.27 23.55
CA ASN A 516 14.66 24.25 24.30
C ASN A 516 15.57 23.06 23.95
N LYS A 517 15.00 21.89 23.62
CA LYS A 517 15.78 20.72 23.18
C LYS A 517 16.31 20.86 21.74
N ALA A 518 15.58 21.57 20.89
CA ALA A 518 16.02 21.90 19.53
C ALA A 518 17.13 22.97 19.52
N THR A 519 17.13 23.92 20.46
CA THR A 519 18.25 24.86 20.63
C THR A 519 19.45 24.19 21.31
N SER A 520 19.26 23.35 22.34
CA SER A 520 20.38 22.65 23.00
C SER A 520 21.15 21.73 22.05
N ASN A 521 20.46 21.03 21.15
CA ASN A 521 21.13 20.19 20.15
C ASN A 521 21.87 21.02 19.10
N LYS A 522 21.43 22.25 18.79
CA LYS A 522 22.15 23.17 17.92
C LYS A 522 23.41 23.75 18.59
N THR A 523 23.38 24.08 19.87
CA THR A 523 24.59 24.52 20.60
C THR A 523 25.55 23.37 20.91
N ALA A 524 25.06 22.13 21.06
CA ALA A 524 25.92 20.96 21.11
C ALA A 524 26.70 20.76 19.80
N MET A 525 26.07 21.01 18.64
CA MET A 525 26.74 20.95 17.33
C MET A 525 27.64 22.17 17.03
N SER A 526 27.42 23.35 17.64
CA SER A 526 28.31 24.50 17.43
C SER A 526 29.60 24.43 18.26
N ASN A 527 29.63 23.61 19.31
CA ASN A 527 30.74 23.53 20.26
C ASN A 527 31.66 22.31 20.00
N VAL A 528 31.59 21.74 18.78
CA VAL A 528 32.49 20.69 18.29
C VAL A 528 33.01 21.08 16.90
N ASN A 529 33.89 22.08 16.89
CA ASN A 529 34.77 22.51 15.78
C ASN A 529 36.04 23.12 16.41
#